data_AF-A0A2V6NKF6-F1
#
_entry.id   AF-A0A2V6NKF6-F1
#
_cell.length_a   1.000
_cell.length_b   1.000
_cell.length_c   1.000
_cell.angle_alpha   90.00
_cell.angle_beta   90.00
_cell.angle_gamma   90.00
#
_symmetry.space_group_name_H-M   'P 1'
#
loop_
_entity.id
_entity.type
_entity.pdbx_description
1 polymer ?
#
loop_
_entity_poly.entity_id
_entity_poly.type
_entity_poly.pdbx_seq_one_letter_code
_entity_poly.pdbx_strand_id
1 'polypeptide(L)'
;MKTTRTMLVAAAVWLAMVAAVLAANPHLGTWKLNESKSKLAPGGPKNATVSYTEAKNGMIKVTVEGVDKDGKSIHWTWDGKFDGKSYKAKGNSEFDMLALKPVNDRINNLTGTKDGKVVATGTITVAKDGKSRVVTTTGTDANGKKVTDKAYYDRE
;
A
#
# COMPACT_ATOMS: atom_id res chain seq x y z
N MET A 1 -35.33 61.30 -26.34
CA MET A 1 -34.06 61.05 -25.62
C MET A 1 -34.34 60.83 -24.14
N LYS A 2 -34.08 59.62 -23.62
CA LYS A 2 -33.64 59.30 -22.25
C LYS A 2 -33.60 57.77 -22.06
N THR A 3 -32.43 57.22 -22.37
CA THR A 3 -31.71 56.08 -21.75
C THR A 3 -32.48 54.87 -21.20
N THR A 4 -32.34 53.77 -21.95
CA THR A 4 -32.50 52.35 -21.60
C THR A 4 -31.84 52.00 -20.26
N ARG A 5 -32.57 51.32 -19.36
CA ARG A 5 -32.00 50.63 -18.20
C ARG A 5 -32.21 49.12 -18.38
N THR A 6 -31.12 48.45 -18.68
CA THR A 6 -30.96 47.00 -18.65
C THR A 6 -31.18 46.50 -17.23
N MET A 7 -32.09 45.55 -17.02
CA MET A 7 -32.18 44.79 -15.77
C MET A 7 -32.31 43.30 -16.10
N LEU A 8 -31.35 42.54 -15.56
CA LEU A 8 -31.21 41.10 -15.62
C LEU A 8 -32.40 40.37 -14.98
N VAL A 9 -32.81 39.26 -15.57
CA VAL A 9 -33.54 38.19 -14.84
C VAL A 9 -32.73 36.91 -14.96
N ALA A 10 -32.37 36.38 -13.79
CA ALA A 10 -31.52 35.22 -13.57
C ALA A 10 -32.23 33.91 -13.96
N ALA A 11 -31.55 33.06 -14.71
CA ALA A 11 -31.93 31.67 -14.92
C ALA A 11 -31.07 30.79 -14.02
N ALA A 12 -31.64 30.32 -12.91
CA ALA A 12 -31.04 29.33 -12.03
C ALA A 12 -31.15 27.93 -12.67
N VAL A 13 -30.04 27.39 -13.15
CA VAL A 13 -29.94 25.98 -13.53
C VAL A 13 -29.28 25.24 -12.38
N TRP A 14 -30.09 24.51 -11.61
CA TRP A 14 -29.62 23.51 -10.66
C TRP A 14 -28.98 22.34 -11.42
N LEU A 15 -27.66 22.30 -11.45
CA LEU A 15 -26.90 21.09 -11.77
C LEU A 15 -26.76 20.26 -10.51
N ALA A 16 -27.57 19.20 -10.38
CA ALA A 16 -27.32 18.14 -9.43
C ALA A 16 -26.03 17.41 -9.83
N MET A 17 -24.89 17.85 -9.31
CA MET A 17 -23.65 17.08 -9.35
C MET A 17 -23.83 15.88 -8.40
N VAL A 18 -24.19 14.74 -8.95
CA VAL A 18 -23.92 13.45 -8.29
C VAL A 18 -22.41 13.25 -8.35
N ALA A 19 -21.69 13.82 -7.40
CA ALA A 19 -20.31 13.43 -7.16
C ALA A 19 -20.35 11.99 -6.65
N ALA A 20 -20.16 11.02 -7.55
CA ALA A 20 -19.80 9.68 -7.14
C ALA A 20 -18.46 9.81 -6.39
N VAL A 21 -18.52 9.80 -5.06
CA VAL A 21 -17.34 9.64 -4.22
C VAL A 21 -16.82 8.24 -4.54
N LEU A 22 -15.88 8.15 -5.47
CA LEU A 22 -15.04 6.96 -5.57
C LEU A 22 -14.40 6.81 -4.18
N ALA A 23 -14.71 5.71 -3.50
CA ALA A 23 -14.08 5.40 -2.23
C ALA A 23 -12.57 5.37 -2.48
N ALA A 24 -11.85 6.36 -1.90
CA ALA A 24 -10.41 6.41 -2.01
C ALA A 24 -9.84 5.09 -1.50
N ASN A 25 -9.03 4.39 -2.31
CA ASN A 25 -8.42 3.14 -1.90
C ASN A 25 -7.56 3.41 -0.64
N PRO A 26 -7.92 2.85 0.52
CA PRO A 26 -7.30 3.23 1.79
C PRO A 26 -5.86 2.76 1.89
N HIS A 27 -5.39 1.89 0.99
CA HIS A 27 -3.99 1.48 0.93
C HIS A 27 -3.07 2.50 0.26
N LEU A 28 -3.61 3.39 -0.60
CA LEU A 28 -2.84 4.42 -1.29
C LEU A 28 -2.24 5.43 -0.30
N GLY A 29 -1.08 5.97 -0.68
CA GLY A 29 -0.30 6.91 0.12
C GLY A 29 1.03 6.32 0.59
N THR A 30 1.76 7.14 1.36
CA THR A 30 3.05 6.77 1.93
C THR A 30 2.90 6.38 3.39
N TRP A 31 3.57 5.29 3.75
CA TRP A 31 3.50 4.69 5.06
C TRP A 31 4.90 4.59 5.65
N LYS A 32 5.12 5.24 6.79
CA LYS A 32 6.40 5.24 7.50
C LYS A 32 6.37 4.27 8.67
N LEU A 33 7.40 3.45 8.79
CA LEU A 33 7.51 2.45 9.84
C LEU A 33 7.54 3.13 11.23
N ASN A 34 6.68 2.66 12.11
CA ASN A 34 6.70 2.99 13.52
C ASN A 34 7.49 1.90 14.26
N GLU A 35 8.80 2.10 14.37
CA GLU A 35 9.69 1.10 14.99
C GLU A 35 9.35 0.83 16.46
N SER A 36 8.95 1.87 17.22
CA SER A 36 8.64 1.72 18.65
C SER A 36 7.39 0.89 18.91
N LYS A 37 6.42 0.87 17.99
CA LYS A 37 5.23 -0.01 18.06
C LYS A 37 5.45 -1.37 17.40
N SER A 38 6.46 -1.50 16.55
CA SER A 38 6.69 -2.71 15.75
C SER A 38 7.35 -3.82 16.55
N LYS A 39 7.03 -5.06 16.16
CA LYS A 39 7.66 -6.28 16.67
C LYS A 39 8.25 -7.01 15.47
N LEU A 40 9.51 -6.71 15.17
CA LEU A 40 10.23 -7.30 14.04
C LEU A 40 11.18 -8.39 14.54
N ALA A 41 11.29 -9.48 13.79
CA ALA A 41 12.21 -10.55 14.05
C ALA A 41 13.66 -10.01 14.01
N PRO A 42 14.52 -10.39 14.98
CA PRO A 42 15.91 -9.97 14.97
C PRO A 42 16.62 -10.39 13.68
N GLY A 43 17.41 -9.47 13.11
CA GLY A 43 18.19 -9.75 11.89
C GLY A 43 17.40 -9.74 10.58
N GLY A 44 16.09 -9.44 10.62
CA GLY A 44 15.28 -9.21 9.42
C GLY A 44 15.43 -7.78 8.87
N PRO A 45 15.08 -7.56 7.58
CA PRO A 45 15.09 -6.23 6.99
C PRO A 45 13.99 -5.34 7.58
N LYS A 46 14.24 -4.03 7.61
CA LYS A 46 13.28 -3.00 8.00
C LYS A 46 12.85 -2.20 6.78
N ASN A 47 11.59 -2.35 6.39
CA ASN A 47 10.97 -1.49 5.38
C ASN A 47 10.60 -0.15 6.03
N ALA A 48 11.48 0.84 5.95
CA ALA A 48 11.33 2.13 6.62
C ALA A 48 10.17 2.95 6.03
N THR A 49 10.05 2.96 4.69
CA THR A 49 9.00 3.68 3.98
C THR A 49 8.41 2.81 2.89
N VAL A 50 7.09 2.83 2.75
CA VAL A 50 6.38 2.10 1.71
C VAL A 50 5.33 3.02 1.09
N SER A 51 5.48 3.33 -0.20
CA SER A 51 4.55 4.17 -0.95
C SER A 51 3.71 3.35 -1.89
N TYR A 52 2.39 3.59 -1.89
CA TYR A 52 1.41 3.01 -2.81
C TYR A 52 0.86 4.12 -3.70
N THR A 53 1.07 4.02 -5.01
CA THR A 53 0.64 5.02 -6.00
C THR A 53 -0.12 4.35 -7.14
N GLU A 54 -1.07 5.08 -7.73
CA GLU A 54 -1.76 4.60 -8.92
C GLU A 54 -0.79 4.53 -10.11
N ALA A 55 -0.94 3.48 -10.91
CA ALA A 55 -0.21 3.26 -12.14
C ALA A 55 -1.19 3.01 -13.30
N LYS A 56 -0.66 2.93 -14.52
CA LYS A 56 -1.47 2.76 -15.74
C LYS A 56 -2.33 1.48 -15.65
N ASN A 57 -3.49 1.49 -16.32
CA ASN A 57 -4.38 0.33 -16.47
C ASN A 57 -4.92 -0.24 -15.14
N GLY A 58 -5.12 0.64 -14.15
CA GLY A 58 -5.62 0.27 -12.82
C GLY A 58 -4.63 -0.57 -12.02
N MET A 59 -3.34 -0.50 -12.36
CA MET A 59 -2.28 -1.08 -11.54
C MET A 59 -1.92 -0.13 -10.40
N ILE A 60 -1.21 -0.67 -9.43
CA ILE A 60 -0.66 0.03 -8.28
C ILE A 60 0.84 -0.19 -8.32
N LYS A 61 1.58 0.90 -8.20
CA LYS A 61 3.02 0.86 -7.95
C LYS A 61 3.27 0.96 -6.46
N VAL A 62 3.94 -0.05 -5.93
CA VAL A 62 4.51 -0.05 -4.60
C VAL A 62 6.00 0.19 -4.71
N THR A 63 6.50 1.18 -3.96
CA THR A 63 7.93 1.43 -3.78
C THR A 63 8.26 1.26 -2.31
N VAL A 64 9.31 0.51 -2.02
CA VAL A 64 9.78 0.27 -0.66
C VAL A 64 11.22 0.71 -0.52
N GLU A 65 11.46 1.51 0.51
CA GLU A 65 12.77 1.90 0.99
C GLU A 65 12.98 1.33 2.39
N GLY A 66 14.20 0.88 2.68
CA GLY A 66 14.50 0.27 3.94
C GLY A 66 15.97 0.05 4.19
N VAL A 67 16.27 -0.73 5.21
CA VAL A 67 17.63 -1.17 5.55
C VAL A 67 17.64 -2.66 5.90
N ASP A 68 18.70 -3.36 5.51
CA ASP A 68 18.94 -4.73 5.96
C ASP A 68 19.55 -4.78 7.38
N LYS A 69 19.84 -5.98 7.86
CA LYS A 69 20.49 -6.20 9.17
C LYS A 69 21.88 -5.57 9.31
N ASP A 70 22.56 -5.30 8.19
CA ASP A 70 23.90 -4.73 8.14
C ASP A 70 23.83 -3.20 7.92
N GLY A 71 22.62 -2.62 7.88
CA GLY A 71 22.39 -1.20 7.64
C GLY A 71 22.48 -0.79 6.17
N LYS A 72 22.57 -1.73 5.23
CA LYS A 72 22.59 -1.42 3.80
C LYS A 72 21.21 -1.06 3.31
N SER A 73 21.14 -0.05 2.46
CA SER A 73 19.87 0.39 1.86
C SER A 73 19.22 -0.72 1.05
N ILE A 74 17.92 -0.91 1.28
CA ILE A 74 17.03 -1.75 0.49
C ILE A 74 16.14 -0.85 -0.34
N HIS A 75 16.05 -1.14 -1.63
CA HIS A 75 15.09 -0.53 -2.54
C HIS A 75 14.44 -1.61 -3.40
N TRP A 76 13.11 -1.66 -3.42
CA TRP A 76 12.40 -2.51 -4.36
C TRP A 76 11.07 -1.92 -4.79
N THR A 77 10.63 -2.34 -5.98
CA THR A 77 9.36 -1.91 -6.57
C THR A 77 8.49 -3.09 -6.98
N TRP A 78 7.18 -2.87 -7.02
CA TRP A 78 6.19 -3.83 -7.48
C TRP A 78 5.09 -3.08 -8.22
N ASP A 79 4.78 -3.52 -9.43
CA ASP A 79 3.67 -3.01 -10.23
C ASP A 79 2.64 -4.14 -10.37
N GLY A 80 1.46 -4.01 -9.76
CA GLY A 80 0.47 -5.07 -9.76
C GLY A 80 -0.92 -4.62 -9.36
N LYS A 81 -1.80 -5.57 -9.05
CA LYS A 81 -3.18 -5.30 -8.64
C LYS A 81 -3.50 -5.97 -7.32
N PHE A 82 -4.48 -5.41 -6.60
CA PHE A 82 -5.13 -6.08 -5.49
C PHE A 82 -6.17 -7.08 -6.04
N ASP A 83 -5.72 -8.12 -6.74
CA ASP A 83 -6.58 -9.14 -7.35
C ASP A 83 -6.15 -10.58 -6.99
N GLY A 84 -5.15 -10.72 -6.12
CA GLY A 84 -4.58 -12.00 -5.71
C GLY A 84 -3.68 -12.67 -6.74
N LYS A 85 -3.45 -12.05 -7.91
CA LYS A 85 -2.46 -12.55 -8.87
C LYS A 85 -1.06 -12.16 -8.45
N SER A 86 -0.09 -12.98 -8.83
CA SER A 86 1.31 -12.78 -8.52
C SER A 86 1.97 -11.90 -9.57
N TYR A 87 2.60 -10.80 -9.13
CA TYR A 87 3.35 -9.88 -9.99
C TYR A 87 4.80 -9.77 -9.51
N LYS A 88 5.71 -9.44 -10.43
CA LYS A 88 7.15 -9.39 -10.16
C LYS A 88 7.50 -8.25 -9.21
N ALA A 89 8.24 -8.57 -8.16
CA ALA A 89 8.94 -7.59 -7.35
C ALA A 89 10.36 -7.41 -7.89
N LYS A 90 10.79 -6.17 -8.11
CA LYS A 90 12.10 -5.83 -8.68
C LYS A 90 12.99 -5.28 -7.59
N GLY A 91 14.18 -5.88 -7.42
CA GLY A 91 15.17 -5.44 -6.43
C GLY A 91 14.98 -6.03 -5.03
N ASN A 92 13.99 -6.90 -4.83
CA ASN A 92 13.76 -7.58 -3.55
C ASN A 92 14.58 -8.89 -3.48
N SER A 93 15.34 -9.09 -2.40
CA SER A 93 16.12 -10.31 -2.17
C SER A 93 15.30 -11.45 -1.56
N GLU A 94 14.24 -11.14 -0.82
CA GLU A 94 13.47 -12.08 -0.01
C GLU A 94 12.43 -12.84 -0.84
N PHE A 95 11.88 -12.23 -1.88
CA PHE A 95 10.93 -12.86 -2.80
C PHE A 95 11.02 -12.24 -4.20
N ASP A 96 10.69 -13.04 -5.22
CA ASP A 96 10.72 -12.60 -6.63
C ASP A 96 9.34 -12.13 -7.10
N MET A 97 8.28 -12.67 -6.49
CA MET A 97 6.89 -12.39 -6.84
C MET A 97 6.07 -12.08 -5.59
N LEU A 98 5.12 -11.15 -5.72
CA LEU A 98 4.19 -10.77 -4.66
C LEU A 98 2.76 -10.75 -5.20
N ALA A 99 1.86 -11.40 -4.48
CA ALA A 99 0.42 -11.34 -4.69
C ALA A 99 -0.26 -10.63 -3.52
N LEU A 100 -1.18 -9.70 -3.82
CA LEU A 100 -2.02 -9.04 -2.83
C LEU A 100 -3.48 -9.37 -3.13
N LYS A 101 -4.12 -10.14 -2.26
CA LYS A 101 -5.51 -10.59 -2.39
C LYS A 101 -6.41 -9.80 -1.43
N PRO A 102 -7.40 -9.03 -1.93
CA PRO A 102 -8.38 -8.37 -1.08
C PRO A 102 -9.15 -9.38 -0.24
N VAL A 103 -9.32 -9.05 1.04
CA VAL A 103 -10.33 -9.64 1.92
C VAL A 103 -11.52 -8.70 2.03
N ASN A 104 -11.24 -7.39 2.15
CA ASN A 104 -12.17 -6.28 2.02
C ASN A 104 -11.38 -5.01 1.65
N ASP A 105 -12.06 -3.86 1.60
CA ASP A 105 -11.46 -2.58 1.18
C ASP A 105 -10.20 -2.16 1.97
N ARG A 106 -10.01 -2.65 3.19
CA ARG A 106 -8.91 -2.25 4.10
C ARG A 106 -7.96 -3.38 4.45
N ILE A 107 -8.26 -4.60 4.01
CA ILE A 107 -7.53 -5.80 4.41
C ILE A 107 -7.13 -6.56 3.15
N ASN A 108 -5.82 -6.79 3.01
CA ASN A 108 -5.25 -7.64 1.97
C ASN A 108 -4.46 -8.78 2.60
N ASN A 109 -4.63 -9.99 2.07
CA ASN A 109 -3.66 -11.06 2.28
C ASN A 109 -2.49 -10.88 1.32
N LEU A 110 -1.27 -11.11 1.79
CA LEU A 110 -0.07 -11.08 0.97
C LEU A 110 0.53 -12.48 0.84
N THR A 111 1.13 -12.77 -0.30
CA THR A 111 1.92 -13.99 -0.53
C THR A 111 3.15 -13.66 -1.34
N GLY A 112 4.33 -13.86 -0.74
CA GLY A 112 5.63 -13.74 -1.38
C GLY A 112 6.13 -15.10 -1.83
N THR A 113 6.60 -15.18 -3.08
CA THR A 113 7.14 -16.42 -3.68
C THR A 113 8.55 -16.17 -4.16
N LYS A 114 9.46 -17.11 -3.87
CA LYS A 114 10.84 -17.14 -4.37
C LYS A 114 11.10 -18.48 -5.04
N ASP A 115 11.67 -18.48 -6.24
CA ASP A 115 11.96 -19.71 -7.00
C ASP A 115 10.75 -20.67 -7.11
N GLY A 116 9.56 -20.09 -7.29
CA GLY A 116 8.29 -20.84 -7.38
C GLY A 116 7.74 -21.40 -6.06
N LYS A 117 8.39 -21.15 -4.92
CA LYS A 117 7.96 -21.60 -3.59
C LYS A 117 7.47 -20.43 -2.74
N VAL A 118 6.41 -20.65 -1.97
CA VAL A 118 5.93 -19.65 -1.01
C VAL A 118 6.94 -19.51 0.12
N VAL A 119 7.47 -18.30 0.29
CA VAL A 119 8.47 -17.95 1.33
C VAL A 119 7.92 -17.01 2.38
N ALA A 120 6.84 -16.29 2.06
CA ALA A 120 6.17 -15.37 2.98
C ALA A 120 4.66 -15.37 2.76
N THR A 121 3.91 -15.28 3.85
CA THR A 121 2.45 -15.04 3.84
C THR A 121 2.11 -14.01 4.89
N GLY A 122 0.97 -13.34 4.77
CA GLY A 122 0.62 -12.33 5.77
C GLY A 122 -0.64 -11.56 5.46
N THR A 123 -0.85 -10.51 6.23
CA THR A 123 -2.00 -9.62 6.12
C THR A 123 -1.57 -8.16 6.29
N ILE A 124 -2.11 -7.29 5.43
CA ILE A 124 -2.00 -5.84 5.49
C ILE A 124 -3.37 -5.31 5.90
N THR A 125 -3.46 -4.62 7.04
CA THR A 125 -4.70 -4.04 7.54
C THR A 125 -4.54 -2.55 7.75
N VAL A 126 -5.37 -1.74 7.09
CA VAL A 126 -5.45 -0.29 7.28
C VAL A 126 -6.51 0.02 8.34
N ALA A 127 -6.18 0.86 9.33
CA ALA A 127 -7.11 1.29 10.36
C ALA A 127 -8.30 2.07 9.75
N LYS A 128 -9.44 2.11 10.47
CA LYS A 128 -10.67 2.76 9.97
C LYS A 128 -10.46 4.25 9.65
N ASP A 129 -9.62 4.93 10.43
CA ASP A 129 -9.27 6.34 10.23
C ASP A 129 -8.30 6.58 9.05
N GLY A 130 -7.73 5.51 8.46
CA GLY A 130 -6.75 5.59 7.38
C GLY A 130 -5.38 6.12 7.80
N LYS A 131 -5.15 6.42 9.08
CA LYS A 131 -3.92 7.08 9.56
C LYS A 131 -2.82 6.10 9.93
N SER A 132 -3.16 4.83 10.12
CA SER A 132 -2.19 3.79 10.43
C SER A 132 -2.52 2.49 9.72
N ARG A 133 -1.52 1.62 9.60
CA ARG A 133 -1.70 0.25 9.15
C ARG A 133 -0.79 -0.70 9.92
N VAL A 134 -1.15 -1.97 9.91
CA VAL A 134 -0.32 -3.06 10.42
C VAL A 134 -0.11 -4.09 9.32
N VAL A 135 1.13 -4.54 9.17
CA VAL A 135 1.52 -5.66 8.31
C VAL A 135 2.00 -6.78 9.20
N THR A 136 1.30 -7.91 9.17
CA THR A 136 1.74 -9.13 9.85
C THR A 136 2.23 -10.10 8.80
N THR A 137 3.49 -10.51 8.87
CA THR A 137 4.10 -11.44 7.90
C THR A 137 4.65 -12.63 8.64
N THR A 138 4.39 -13.83 8.14
CA THR A 138 5.10 -15.05 8.54
C THR A 138 5.96 -15.50 7.37
N GLY A 139 7.26 -15.59 7.62
CA GLY A 139 8.25 -16.08 6.68
C GLY A 139 9.13 -17.15 7.31
N THR A 140 10.18 -17.52 6.58
CA THR A 140 11.21 -18.46 7.04
C THR A 140 12.53 -17.71 7.13
N ASP A 141 13.23 -17.83 8.27
CA ASP A 141 14.56 -17.24 8.44
C ASP A 141 15.66 -18.04 7.71
N ALA A 142 16.89 -17.53 7.77
CA ALA A 142 18.06 -18.18 7.14
C ALA A 142 18.36 -19.60 7.68
N ASN A 143 17.82 -19.96 8.85
CA ASN A 143 17.99 -21.27 9.47
C ASN A 143 16.81 -22.21 9.20
N GLY A 144 15.85 -21.81 8.37
CA GLY A 144 14.67 -22.61 8.06
C GLY A 144 13.55 -22.53 9.12
N LYS A 145 13.67 -21.65 10.12
CA LYS A 145 12.66 -21.51 11.16
C LYS A 145 11.60 -20.49 10.75
N LYS A 146 10.34 -20.79 11.07
CA LYS A 146 9.25 -19.81 10.89
C LYS A 146 9.41 -18.65 11.86
N VAL A 147 9.33 -17.44 11.33
CA VAL A 147 9.37 -16.18 12.09
C VAL A 147 8.19 -15.31 11.69
N THR A 148 7.67 -14.54 12.64
CA THR A 148 6.55 -13.62 12.42
C THR A 148 6.96 -12.20 12.75
N ASP A 149 6.76 -11.31 11.77
CA ASP A 149 6.88 -9.87 11.92
C ASP A 149 5.52 -9.24 12.11
N LYS A 150 5.47 -8.21 12.96
CA LYS A 150 4.32 -7.30 13.08
C LYS A 150 4.82 -5.86 12.96
N ALA A 151 4.79 -5.35 11.74
CA ALA A 151 5.23 -4.00 11.39
C ALA A 151 4.06 -3.02 11.44
N TYR A 152 4.14 -2.02 12.30
CA TYR A 152 3.18 -0.92 12.38
C TYR A 152 3.70 0.26 11.57
N TYR A 153 2.82 0.90 10.80
CA TYR A 153 3.15 2.09 10.04
C TYR A 153 2.14 3.19 10.32
N ASP A 154 2.64 4.42 10.36
CA ASP A 154 1.82 5.62 10.35
C ASP A 154 1.81 6.20 8.93
N ARG A 155 0.70 6.83 8.55
CA ARG A 155 0.61 7.57 7.29
C ARG A 155 1.45 8.83 7.40
N GLU A 156 2.19 9.13 6.34
CA GLU A 156 2.92 10.39 6.18
C GLU A 156 2.01 11.53 5.73
#